data_AF-A0A2G0W846-F1
#
_entry.id   AF-A0A2G0W846-F1
#
_cell.length_a   1.000
_cell.length_b   1.000
_cell.length_c   1.000
_cell.angle_alpha   90.00
_cell.angle_beta   90.00
_cell.angle_gamma   90.00
#
_symmetry.space_group_name_H-M   'P 1'
#
loop_
_entity.id
_entity.type
_entity.pdbx_description
1 polymer ?
#
loop_
_entity_poly.entity_id
_entity_poly.type
_entity_poly.pdbx_seq_one_letter_code
_entity_poly.pdbx_strand_id
1 'polypeptide(L)' 'MPVFICAATKIGKCNTLGDQIRVKALRLGGGWSEVREDLANEAERWFGREPVKTHEDWRSVRAEVFRIE' A
#
# COMPACT_ATOMS: atom_id res chain seq x y z
N MET A 1 17.82 4.75 -1.35
CA MET A 1 17.85 3.42 -1.98
C MET A 1 16.41 2.96 -2.17
N PRO A 2 16.01 2.48 -3.36
CA PRO A 2 14.68 1.89 -3.52
C PRO A 2 14.59 0.66 -2.62
N VAL A 3 13.60 0.65 -1.73
CA VAL A 3 13.34 -0.51 -0.87
C VAL A 3 12.82 -1.62 -1.77
N PHE A 4 13.44 -2.80 -1.70
CA PHE A 4 12.88 -3.97 -2.36
C PHE A 4 11.60 -4.37 -1.61
N ILE A 5 10.45 -4.18 -2.25
CA ILE A 5 9.14 -4.45 -1.65
C ILE A 5 8.67 -5.84 -2.08
N CYS A 6 8.49 -6.70 -1.08
CA CYS A 6 7.92 -8.02 -1.24
C CYS A 6 6.79 -8.25 -0.23
N ALA A 7 6.04 -9.35 -0.39
CA ALA A 7 4.93 -9.69 0.52
C ALA A 7 5.38 -9.82 1.99
N ALA A 8 6.65 -10.18 2.24
CA ALA A 8 7.23 -10.32 3.56
C ALA A 8 7.71 -8.98 4.18
N THR A 9 7.79 -7.90 3.40
CA THR A 9 8.20 -6.58 3.91
C THR A 9 7.26 -6.12 5.03
N LYS A 10 7.82 -5.67 6.15
CA LYS A 10 7.03 -5.12 7.27
C LYS A 10 6.48 -3.75 6.88
N ILE A 11 5.16 -3.54 7.05
CA ILE A 11 4.49 -2.28 6.71
C ILE A 11 5.11 -1.08 7.45
N GLY A 12 5.49 -1.26 8.72
CA GLY A 12 6.17 -0.22 9.50
C GLY A 12 7.61 0.10 9.06
N LYS A 13 8.17 -0.61 8.07
CA LYS A 13 9.46 -0.30 7.43
C LYS A 13 9.31 0.35 6.05
N CYS A 14 8.07 0.61 5.61
CA CYS A 14 7.80 1.28 4.34
C CYS A 14 8.02 2.80 4.49
N ASN A 15 8.59 3.42 3.47
CA ASN A 15 8.90 4.85 3.50
C ASN A 15 7.74 5.72 3.02
N THR A 16 6.82 5.15 2.26
CA THR A 16 5.67 5.85 1.67
C THR A 16 4.39 5.06 1.85
N LEU A 17 3.25 5.72 1.68
CA LEU A 17 1.96 5.06 1.65
C LEU A 17 1.88 4.07 0.49
N GLY A 18 2.35 4.45 -0.70
CA GLY A 18 2.37 3.57 -1.87
C GLY A 18 3.13 2.27 -1.61
N ASP A 19 4.25 2.35 -0.88
CA ASP A 19 5.01 1.15 -0.47
C ASP A 19 4.18 0.20 0.40
N GLN A 20 3.42 0.75 1.35
CA GLN A 20 2.54 -0.04 2.22
C GLN A 20 1.43 -0.72 1.41
N ILE A 21 0.86 -0.02 0.43
CA ILE A 21 -0.16 -0.54 -0.48
C ILE A 21 0.41 -1.65 -1.36
N ARG A 22 1.61 -1.46 -1.93
CA ARG A 22 2.32 -2.49 -2.72
C ARG A 22 2.50 -3.77 -1.92
N VAL A 23 2.97 -3.67 -0.67
CA VAL A 23 3.11 -4.82 0.24
C VAL A 23 1.75 -5.51 0.45
N LYS A 24 0.70 -4.72 0.69
CA LYS A 24 -0.62 -5.27 0.99
C LYS A 24 -1.24 -5.98 -0.21
N ALA A 25 -1.16 -5.39 -1.39
CA ALA A 25 -1.60 -5.99 -2.65
C ALA A 25 -0.87 -7.31 -2.93
N LEU A 26 0.46 -7.35 -2.73
CA LEU A 26 1.25 -8.58 -2.86
C LEU A 26 0.77 -9.69 -1.89
N ARG A 27 0.42 -9.32 -0.65
CA ARG A 27 -0.11 -10.28 0.34
C ARG A 27 -1.52 -10.78 0.03
N LEU A 28 -2.32 -10.01 -0.72
CA LEU A 28 -3.66 -10.40 -1.14
C LEU A 28 -3.65 -11.32 -2.37
N GLY A 29 -2.47 -11.69 -2.88
CA GLY A 29 -2.35 -12.53 -4.08
C GLY A 29 -2.41 -11.73 -5.38
N GLY A 30 -2.29 -10.39 -5.32
CA GLY A 30 -2.24 -9.52 -6.49
C GLY A 30 -0.96 -9.76 -7.30
N GLY A 31 -1.02 -10.69 -8.24
CA GLY A 31 0.04 -10.97 -9.22
C GLY A 31 0.16 -9.91 -10.33
N TRP A 32 -0.72 -8.90 -10.34
CA TRP A 32 -0.77 -7.88 -11.40
C TRP A 32 0.03 -6.66 -10.96
N SER A 33 1.29 -6.60 -11.40
CA SER A 33 2.21 -5.52 -11.05
C SER A 33 1.65 -4.12 -11.40
N GLU A 34 0.94 -3.98 -12.51
CA GLU A 34 0.29 -2.72 -12.93
C GLU A 34 -0.81 -2.29 -11.96
N VAL A 35 -1.78 -3.16 -11.67
CA VAL A 35 -2.87 -2.88 -10.71
C VAL A 35 -2.32 -2.47 -9.34
N ARG A 36 -1.22 -3.07 -8.91
CA ARG A 36 -0.56 -2.72 -7.66
C ARG A 36 0.01 -1.30 -7.67
N GLU A 37 0.67 -0.91 -8.75
CA GLU A 37 1.22 0.44 -8.88
C GLU A 37 0.11 1.48 -9.01
N ASP A 38 -0.98 1.18 -9.71
CA ASP A 38 -2.14 2.06 -9.80
C ASP A 38 -2.80 2.28 -8.45
N LEU A 39 -3.07 1.21 -7.68
CA LEU A 39 -3.58 1.32 -6.31
C LEU A 39 -2.65 2.12 -5.39
N ALA A 40 -1.34 1.97 -5.54
CA ALA A 40 -0.36 2.73 -4.77
C ALA A 40 -0.40 4.22 -5.12
N ASN A 41 -0.48 4.55 -6.41
CA ASN A 41 -0.57 5.93 -6.90
C ASN A 41 -1.90 6.58 -6.49
N GLU A 42 -3.02 5.87 -6.58
CA GLU A 42 -4.33 6.36 -6.12
C GLU A 42 -4.35 6.61 -4.61
N ALA A 43 -3.80 5.68 -3.82
CA ALA A 43 -3.69 5.88 -2.38
C ALA A 43 -2.86 7.12 -2.02
N GLU A 44 -1.71 7.32 -2.67
CA GLU A 44 -0.89 8.52 -2.46
C GLU A 44 -1.60 9.80 -2.91
N ARG A 45 -2.44 9.72 -3.95
CA ARG A 45 -3.24 10.85 -4.43
C ARG A 45 -4.36 11.23 -3.46
N TRP A 46 -5.01 10.25 -2.83
CA TRP A 46 -6.13 10.50 -1.93
C TRP A 46 -5.70 10.87 -0.51
N PHE A 47 -4.66 10.21 0.01
CA PHE A 47 -4.25 10.33 1.42
C PHE A 47 -2.87 10.97 1.60
N GLY A 48 -2.17 11.28 0.52
CA GLY A 48 -0.81 11.80 0.54
C GLY A 48 0.25 10.69 0.58
N ARG A 49 1.51 11.11 0.39
CA ARG A 49 2.65 10.20 0.26
C ARG A 49 3.15 9.61 1.59
N GLU A 50 2.82 10.26 2.71
CA GLU A 50 3.36 9.85 4.01
C GLU A 50 2.85 8.47 4.43
N PRO A 51 3.73 7.59 4.92
CA PRO A 51 3.34 6.26 5.36
C PRO A 51 2.46 6.36 6.59
N VAL A 52 1.44 5.52 6.64
CA VAL A 52 0.57 5.44 7.81
C VAL A 52 1.34 4.84 8.99
N LYS A 53 1.22 5.49 10.16
CA LYS A 53 1.89 5.09 11.40
C LYS A 53 0.96 4.39 12.39
N THR A 54 -0.35 4.62 12.31
CA THR A 54 -1.33 4.03 13.21
C THR A 54 -2.10 2.90 12.53
N HIS A 55 -2.57 1.94 13.33
CA HIS A 55 -3.36 0.84 12.81
C HIS A 55 -4.78 1.28 12.37
N GLU A 56 -5.31 2.36 12.95
CA GLU A 56 -6.64 2.89 12.63
C GLU A 56 -6.66 3.56 11.25
N ASP A 57 -5.75 4.50 11.02
CA ASP A 57 -5.56 5.13 9.71
C ASP A 57 -5.34 4.08 8.61
N TRP A 58 -4.60 3.02 8.94
CA TRP A 58 -4.31 1.95 7.98
C TRP A 58 -5.55 1.15 7.62
N ARG A 59 -6.50 0.97 8.55
CA ARG A 59 -7.80 0.36 8.24
C ARG A 59 -8.62 1.23 7.30
N SER A 60 -8.64 2.55 7.53
CA SER A 60 -9.37 3.50 6.69
C SER A 60 -8.84 3.51 5.26
N VAL A 61 -7.51 3.66 5.09
CA VAL A 61 -6.87 3.60 3.78
C VAL A 61 -7.14 2.26 3.10
N ARG A 62 -6.96 1.15 3.82
CA ARG A 62 -7.20 -0.19 3.24
C ARG A 62 -8.64 -0.36 2.77
N ALA A 63 -9.62 0.12 3.55
CA ALA A 63 -11.03 -0.01 3.22
C ALA A 63 -11.40 0.78 1.96
N GLU A 64 -10.79 1.94 1.76
CA GLU A 64 -11.05 2.77 0.59
C GLU A 64 -10.27 2.29 -0.65
N VAL A 65 -8.99 1.97 -0.51
CA VAL A 65 -8.12 1.61 -1.64
C VAL A 65 -8.41 0.19 -2.16
N PHE A 66 -8.71 -0.76 -1.26
CA PHE A 66 -8.99 -2.16 -1.64
C PHE A 66 -10.48 -2.48 -1.59
N ARG A 67 -11.35 -1.49 -1.78
CA ARG A 67 -12.79 -1.72 -1.91
C ARG A 67 -13.01 -2.53 -3.19
N ILE A 68 -13.28 -3.82 -3.02
CA ILE A 68 -13.67 -4.71 -4.10
C ILE A 68 -15.14 -4.39 -4.39
N GLU A 69 -15.43 -3.84 -5.57
CA GLU A 69 -16.77 -3.91 -6.16
C GLU A 69 -17.12 -5.34 -6.55
#